data_AF-A0A015KAC6-F1
#
_entry.id   AF-A0A015KAC6-F1
#
_cell.length_a   1.000
_cell.length_b   1.000
_cell.length_c   1.000
_cell.angle_alpha   90.00
_cell.angle_beta   90.00
_cell.angle_gamma   90.00
#
_symmetry.space_group_name_H-M   'P 1'
#
loop_
_entity.id
_entity.type
_entity.pdbx_description
1 polymer ?
#
loop_
_entity_poly.entity_id
_entity_poly.type
_entity_poly.pdbx_seq_one_letter_code
_entity_poly.pdbx_strand_id
1 'polypeptide(L)'
;MLIAINKFLDRLLFKLTTSRLSRPAQISQMINSLPTQLILLKSLLTDYTIPIYSTTPLPAFVKFLRSQKALVSAYLSTQFHQHRVDSIEYYTALRDKHFSISPGSFISSALSVEHRSIVLDRVLVVIDSNPTLLTEPSDIKQAAIKHFQSVATPPLIQYSSIDEFPPRWQRAYTPISDIDSSLYNSVMSPILDEEWMIILQSMPNNKASGPLKFLTKCSNI
;
A
#
# COMPACT_ATOMS: atom_id res chain seq x y z
N MET A 1 -8.28 -18.06 22.44
CA MET A 1 -7.98 -18.85 23.66
C MET A 1 -6.61 -19.52 23.61
N LEU A 2 -6.27 -20.30 22.56
CA LEU A 2 -5.00 -21.01 22.44
C LEU A 2 -3.74 -20.10 22.46
N ILE A 3 -3.84 -18.89 21.88
CA ILE A 3 -2.78 -17.85 21.95
C ILE A 3 -2.47 -17.45 23.40
N ALA A 4 -3.50 -17.36 24.27
CA ALA A 4 -3.32 -17.00 25.66
C ALA A 4 -2.59 -18.10 26.44
N ILE A 5 -2.93 -19.37 26.17
CA ILE A 5 -2.24 -20.55 26.72
C ILE A 5 -0.77 -20.55 26.29
N ASN A 6 -0.49 -20.28 25.00
CA ASN A 6 0.89 -20.21 24.50
C ASN A 6 1.71 -19.12 25.20
N LYS A 7 1.13 -17.92 25.38
CA LYS A 7 1.76 -16.81 26.11
C LYS A 7 1.98 -17.15 27.60
N PHE A 8 1.05 -17.85 28.22
CA PHE A 8 1.18 -18.31 29.60
C PHE A 8 2.36 -19.28 29.76
N LEU A 9 2.45 -20.30 28.89
CA LEU A 9 3.55 -21.28 28.90
C LEU A 9 4.91 -20.61 28.66
N ASP A 10 4.95 -19.66 27.72
CA ASP A 10 6.15 -18.88 27.45
C ASP A 10 6.62 -18.06 28.66
N ARG A 11 5.69 -17.35 29.30
CA ARG A 11 5.97 -16.56 30.50
C ARG A 11 6.45 -17.45 31.65
N LEU A 12 5.83 -18.61 31.85
CA LEU A 12 6.21 -19.55 32.90
C LEU A 12 7.62 -20.12 32.64
N LEU A 13 7.89 -20.56 31.41
CA LEU A 13 9.21 -21.03 30.99
C LEU A 13 10.28 -19.98 31.18
N PHE A 14 10.02 -18.73 30.77
CA PHE A 14 10.94 -17.61 30.97
C PHE A 14 11.25 -17.40 32.46
N LYS A 15 10.23 -17.43 33.32
CA LYS A 15 10.40 -17.24 34.77
C LYS A 15 11.19 -18.37 35.45
N LEU A 16 11.10 -19.59 34.93
CA LEU A 16 11.80 -20.77 35.48
C LEU A 16 13.23 -20.92 34.96
N THR A 17 13.56 -20.34 33.80
CA THR A 17 14.85 -20.52 33.14
C THR A 17 15.77 -19.31 33.23
N THR A 18 15.27 -18.15 33.65
CA THR A 18 16.06 -16.92 33.79
C THR A 18 16.63 -16.78 35.19
N SER A 19 17.91 -16.36 35.28
CA SER A 19 18.67 -16.27 36.54
C SER A 19 18.19 -15.18 37.50
N ARG A 20 17.38 -14.21 37.02
CA ARG A 20 16.74 -13.20 37.89
C ARG A 20 15.47 -13.81 38.48
N LEU A 21 15.57 -14.39 39.67
CA LEU A 21 14.44 -14.96 40.42
C LEU A 21 13.42 -13.86 40.77
N SER A 22 12.54 -13.54 39.82
CA SER A 22 11.48 -12.57 40.06
C SER A 22 10.38 -13.24 40.88
N ARG A 23 10.28 -12.86 42.16
CA ARG A 23 9.14 -13.07 43.08
C ARG A 23 8.65 -14.54 43.15
N PRO A 24 9.19 -15.35 44.07
CA PRO A 24 8.80 -16.77 44.26
C PRO A 24 7.29 -17.00 44.39
N ALA A 25 6.58 -16.08 45.04
CA ALA A 25 5.13 -16.13 45.18
C ALA A 25 4.39 -16.11 43.82
N GLN A 26 4.88 -15.31 42.86
CA GLN A 26 4.28 -15.23 41.54
C GLN A 26 4.50 -16.51 40.74
N ILE A 27 5.68 -17.13 40.84
CA ILE A 27 5.99 -18.40 40.18
C ILE A 27 5.09 -19.50 40.76
N SER A 28 4.93 -19.56 42.07
CA SER A 28 4.02 -20.50 42.74
C SER A 28 2.58 -20.35 42.27
N GLN A 29 2.06 -19.11 42.19
CA GLN A 29 0.73 -18.83 41.63
C GLN A 29 0.58 -19.29 40.17
N MET A 30 1.62 -19.10 39.34
CA MET A 30 1.61 -19.58 37.96
C MET A 30 1.63 -21.11 37.88
N ILE A 31 2.40 -21.78 38.74
CA ILE A 31 2.42 -23.25 38.80
C ILE A 31 1.05 -23.78 39.26
N ASN A 32 0.42 -23.15 40.25
CA ASN A 32 -0.91 -23.55 40.74
C ASN A 32 -2.03 -23.33 39.71
N SER A 33 -1.85 -22.42 38.75
CA SER A 33 -2.81 -22.18 37.66
C SER A 33 -2.55 -23.01 36.40
N LEU A 34 -1.40 -23.70 36.31
CA LEU A 34 -1.04 -24.57 35.18
C LEU A 34 -2.08 -25.68 34.90
N PRO A 35 -2.63 -26.41 35.91
CA PRO A 35 -3.64 -27.45 35.65
C PRO A 35 -4.85 -26.90 34.89
N THR A 36 -5.34 -25.72 35.26
CA THR A 36 -6.46 -25.06 34.59
C THR A 36 -6.13 -24.75 33.13
N GLN A 37 -4.92 -24.28 32.84
CA GLN A 37 -4.48 -24.02 31.47
C GLN A 37 -4.38 -25.30 30.63
N LEU A 38 -3.95 -26.42 31.24
CA LEU A 38 -3.88 -27.71 30.56
C LEU A 38 -5.27 -28.33 30.31
N ILE A 39 -6.23 -28.10 31.21
CA ILE A 39 -7.64 -28.48 31.01
C ILE A 39 -8.25 -27.68 29.86
N LEU A 40 -8.01 -26.37 29.81
CA LEU A 40 -8.44 -25.52 28.69
C LEU A 40 -7.77 -25.92 27.37
N LEU A 41 -6.51 -26.37 27.41
CA LEU A 41 -5.84 -26.90 26.23
C LEU A 41 -6.51 -28.18 25.74
N LYS A 42 -6.88 -29.09 26.66
CA LYS A 42 -7.62 -30.31 26.36
C LYS A 42 -9.00 -30.07 25.78
N SER A 43 -9.72 -29.05 26.25
CA SER A 43 -11.02 -28.72 25.65
C SER A 43 -10.89 -28.12 24.24
N LEU A 44 -9.73 -27.56 23.89
CA LEU A 44 -9.45 -26.99 22.57
C LEU A 44 -8.85 -27.99 21.57
N LEU A 45 -8.23 -29.06 22.03
CA LEU A 45 -7.57 -30.08 21.22
C LEU A 45 -8.21 -31.44 21.50
N THR A 46 -9.03 -31.91 20.56
CA THR A 46 -9.86 -33.13 20.71
C THR A 46 -9.03 -34.38 21.03
N ASP A 47 -7.83 -34.49 20.47
CA ASP A 47 -6.96 -35.67 20.63
C ASP A 47 -5.86 -35.47 21.68
N TYR A 48 -5.89 -34.36 22.43
CA TYR A 48 -4.87 -34.07 23.43
C TYR A 48 -5.21 -34.71 24.79
N THR A 49 -4.31 -35.55 25.28
CA THR A 49 -4.32 -36.04 26.65
C THR A 49 -3.31 -35.28 27.49
N ILE A 50 -3.71 -34.83 28.67
CA ILE A 50 -2.80 -34.18 29.62
C ILE A 50 -1.77 -35.22 30.11
N PRO A 51 -0.49 -35.08 29.78
CA PRO A 51 0.53 -36.04 30.25
C PRO A 51 0.70 -35.92 31.76
N ILE A 52 1.06 -37.02 32.41
CA ILE A 52 1.49 -36.97 33.81
C ILE A 52 2.79 -36.15 33.89
N TYR A 53 2.83 -35.19 34.81
CA TYR A 53 3.99 -34.33 35.02
C TYR A 53 4.29 -34.17 36.51
N SER A 54 5.56 -33.88 36.81
CA SER A 54 6.02 -33.48 38.14
C SER A 54 6.65 -32.10 38.08
N THR A 55 6.52 -31.34 39.16
CA THR A 55 7.19 -30.04 39.34
C THR A 55 8.64 -30.19 39.80
N THR A 56 9.01 -31.38 40.31
CA THR A 56 10.36 -31.72 40.77
C THR A 56 10.85 -33.01 40.10
N PRO A 57 12.12 -33.07 39.64
CA PRO A 57 13.13 -32.01 39.63
C PRO A 57 12.88 -30.95 38.54
N LEU A 58 13.32 -29.71 38.77
CA LEU A 58 13.08 -28.56 37.88
C LEU A 58 13.43 -28.81 36.40
N PRO A 59 14.55 -29.49 36.05
CA PRO A 59 14.86 -29.78 34.64
C PRO A 59 13.79 -30.63 33.93
N ALA A 60 13.21 -31.60 34.64
CA ALA A 60 12.14 -32.44 34.10
C ALA A 60 10.86 -31.61 33.87
N PHE A 61 10.52 -30.74 34.80
CA PHE A 61 9.37 -29.84 34.68
C PHE A 61 9.52 -28.84 33.53
N VAL A 62 10.70 -28.24 33.36
CA VAL A 62 11.00 -27.34 32.23
C VAL A 62 10.91 -28.09 30.90
N LYS A 63 11.41 -29.34 30.83
CA LYS A 63 11.28 -30.18 29.62
C LYS A 63 9.81 -30.43 29.28
N PHE A 64 8.98 -30.76 30.28
CA PHE A 64 7.55 -30.90 30.10
C PHE A 64 6.92 -29.61 29.56
N LEU A 65 7.15 -28.46 30.19
CA LEU A 65 6.59 -27.18 29.73
C LEU A 65 7.02 -26.82 28.30
N ARG A 66 8.27 -27.11 27.92
CA ARG A 66 8.75 -26.92 26.54
C ARG A 66 7.98 -27.80 25.56
N SER A 67 7.71 -29.06 25.90
CA SER A 67 6.91 -29.95 25.06
C SER A 67 5.49 -29.42 24.84
N GLN A 68 4.84 -28.92 25.91
CA GLN A 68 3.50 -28.34 25.82
C GLN A 68 3.51 -27.05 24.98
N LYS A 69 4.50 -26.17 25.19
CA LYS A 69 4.65 -24.95 24.39
C LYS A 69 4.88 -25.30 22.91
N ALA A 70 5.71 -26.29 22.61
CA ALA A 70 6.00 -26.71 21.25
C ALA A 70 4.74 -27.24 20.54
N LEU A 71 3.95 -28.08 21.23
CA LEU A 71 2.66 -28.56 20.73
C LEU A 71 1.71 -27.40 20.37
N VAL A 72 1.48 -26.49 21.34
CA VAL A 72 0.59 -25.34 21.16
C VAL A 72 1.09 -24.42 20.04
N SER A 73 2.40 -24.19 19.96
CA SER A 73 3.00 -23.35 18.91
C SER A 73 2.89 -23.98 17.53
N ALA A 74 3.12 -25.30 17.41
CA ALA A 74 2.96 -26.02 16.15
C ALA A 74 1.51 -25.96 15.67
N TYR A 75 0.55 -26.20 16.57
CA TYR A 75 -0.88 -26.12 16.23
C TYR A 75 -1.29 -24.70 15.79
N LEU A 76 -0.86 -23.66 16.51
CA LEU A 76 -1.10 -22.26 16.10
C LEU A 76 -0.49 -21.96 14.74
N SER A 77 0.73 -22.43 14.48
CA SER A 77 1.41 -22.22 13.20
C SER A 77 0.61 -22.85 12.06
N THR A 78 0.11 -24.08 12.23
CA THR A 78 -0.73 -24.75 11.23
C THR A 78 -2.03 -23.98 10.99
N GLN A 79 -2.71 -23.55 12.06
CA GLN A 79 -3.96 -22.79 11.94
C GLN A 79 -3.76 -21.43 11.27
N PHE A 80 -2.70 -20.70 11.61
CA PHE A 80 -2.39 -19.43 10.95
C PHE A 80 -1.99 -19.63 9.49
N HIS A 81 -1.28 -20.71 9.18
CA HIS A 81 -0.96 -21.05 7.81
C HIS A 81 -2.22 -21.34 7.01
N GLN A 82 -3.12 -22.18 7.53
CA GLN A 82 -4.39 -22.50 6.88
C GLN A 82 -5.23 -21.26 6.64
N HIS A 83 -5.47 -20.45 7.69
CA HIS A 83 -6.20 -19.20 7.56
C HIS A 83 -5.59 -18.27 6.51
N ARG A 84 -4.26 -18.21 6.42
CA ARG A 84 -3.56 -17.41 5.41
C ARG A 84 -3.80 -17.94 3.99
N VAL A 85 -3.73 -19.25 3.80
CA VAL A 85 -4.02 -19.89 2.50
C VAL A 85 -5.47 -19.62 2.09
N ASP A 86 -6.43 -19.89 2.98
CA ASP A 86 -7.86 -19.69 2.73
C ASP A 86 -8.16 -18.21 2.40
N SER A 87 -7.53 -17.28 3.11
CA SER A 87 -7.68 -15.85 2.86
C SER A 87 -7.13 -15.45 1.48
N ILE A 88 -5.96 -15.96 1.11
CA ILE A 88 -5.36 -15.67 -0.21
C ILE A 88 -6.25 -16.20 -1.32
N GLU A 89 -6.75 -17.44 -1.19
CA GLU A 89 -7.65 -18.06 -2.16
C GLU A 89 -8.94 -17.25 -2.31
N TYR A 90 -9.59 -16.92 -1.19
CA TYR A 90 -10.81 -16.12 -1.17
C TYR A 90 -10.63 -14.75 -1.85
N TYR A 91 -9.60 -13.99 -1.47
CA TYR A 91 -9.39 -12.66 -2.04
C TYR A 91 -8.90 -12.69 -3.48
N THR A 92 -8.26 -13.77 -3.92
CA THR A 92 -7.93 -13.99 -5.33
C THR A 92 -9.20 -14.21 -6.15
N ALA A 93 -10.07 -15.13 -5.72
CA ALA A 93 -11.35 -15.38 -6.38
C ALA A 93 -12.26 -14.13 -6.39
N LEU A 94 -12.27 -13.36 -5.30
CA LEU A 94 -13.02 -12.10 -5.23
C LEU A 94 -12.50 -11.07 -6.24
N ARG A 95 -11.17 -10.99 -6.42
CA ARG A 95 -10.55 -10.08 -7.39
C ARG A 95 -10.91 -10.47 -8.83
N ASP A 96 -10.89 -11.76 -9.15
CA ASP A 96 -11.28 -12.26 -10.48
C ASP A 96 -12.75 -11.97 -10.79
N LYS A 97 -13.61 -12.07 -9.77
CA LYS A 97 -15.01 -11.65 -9.86
C LYS A 97 -15.14 -10.14 -10.12
N HIS A 98 -14.39 -9.30 -9.41
CA HIS A 98 -14.39 -7.84 -9.66
C HIS A 98 -13.91 -7.50 -11.07
N PHE A 99 -12.89 -8.19 -11.58
CA PHE A 99 -12.42 -8.04 -12.95
C PHE A 99 -13.53 -8.34 -13.97
N SER A 100 -14.31 -9.39 -13.73
CA SER A 100 -15.44 -9.78 -14.58
C SER A 100 -16.62 -8.80 -14.54
N ILE A 101 -16.81 -8.07 -13.43
CA ILE A 101 -17.90 -7.10 -13.25
C ILE A 101 -17.54 -5.75 -13.89
N SER A 102 -16.41 -5.15 -13.48
CA SER A 102 -15.94 -3.90 -14.06
C SER A 102 -14.45 -3.64 -13.76
N PRO A 103 -13.70 -3.05 -14.72
CA PRO A 103 -12.31 -2.67 -14.49
C PRO A 103 -12.13 -1.72 -13.29
N GLY A 104 -13.09 -0.82 -13.04
CA GLY A 104 -13.04 0.11 -11.90
C GLY A 104 -13.09 -0.60 -10.55
N SER A 105 -14.00 -1.56 -10.38
CA SER A 105 -14.09 -2.36 -9.14
C SER A 105 -12.84 -3.21 -8.90
N PHE A 106 -12.25 -3.76 -9.98
CA PHE A 106 -10.97 -4.45 -9.90
C PHE A 106 -9.86 -3.51 -9.45
N ILE A 107 -9.73 -2.33 -10.06
CA ILE A 107 -8.70 -1.34 -9.71
C ILE A 107 -8.82 -0.94 -8.24
N SER A 108 -10.01 -0.59 -7.77
CA SER A 108 -10.24 -0.23 -6.35
C SER A 108 -9.86 -1.39 -5.41
N SER A 109 -10.23 -2.62 -5.75
CA SER A 109 -9.92 -3.81 -4.97
C SER A 109 -8.43 -4.17 -4.99
N ALA A 110 -7.77 -4.06 -6.14
CA ALA A 110 -6.36 -4.40 -6.32
C ALA A 110 -5.44 -3.38 -5.65
N LEU A 111 -5.77 -2.09 -5.75
CA LEU A 111 -5.00 -1.03 -5.13
C LEU A 111 -5.15 -1.03 -3.60
N SER A 112 -6.27 -1.54 -3.07
CA SER A 112 -6.59 -1.45 -1.64
C SER A 112 -6.43 -0.01 -1.10
N VAL A 113 -6.65 0.98 -1.96
CA VAL A 113 -6.47 2.40 -1.64
C VAL A 113 -7.76 2.92 -1.02
N GLU A 114 -7.62 3.50 0.16
CA GLU A 114 -8.67 4.31 0.76
C GLU A 114 -8.80 5.62 -0.02
N HIS A 115 -9.94 5.82 -0.68
CA HIS A 115 -10.20 7.05 -1.42
C HIS A 115 -10.44 8.20 -0.44
N ARG A 116 -9.47 9.09 -0.33
CA ARG A 116 -9.60 10.35 0.41
C ARG A 116 -10.22 11.39 -0.51
N SER A 117 -11.46 11.79 -0.22
CA SER A 117 -12.11 12.91 -0.89
C SER A 117 -12.04 14.15 -0.01
N ILE A 118 -11.78 15.30 -0.62
CA ILE A 118 -12.00 16.59 0.01
C ILE A 118 -13.37 17.08 -0.46
N VAL A 119 -14.26 17.37 0.48
CA VAL A 119 -15.55 18.00 0.20
C VAL A 119 -15.36 19.49 0.40
N LEU A 120 -15.65 20.28 -0.65
CA LEU A 120 -15.59 21.73 -0.59
C LEU A 120 -16.98 22.26 -0.28
N ASP A 121 -17.23 22.64 0.96
CA ASP A 121 -18.52 23.21 1.38
C ASP A 121 -18.57 24.73 1.16
N ARG A 122 -17.40 25.37 1.13
CA ARG A 122 -17.24 26.83 1.01
C ARG A 122 -15.97 27.17 0.27
N VAL A 123 -16.04 28.13 -0.65
CA VAL A 123 -14.89 28.61 -1.42
C VAL A 123 -14.85 30.13 -1.39
N LEU A 124 -13.71 30.71 -1.00
CA LEU A 124 -13.49 32.15 -1.03
C LEU A 124 -12.96 32.55 -2.41
N VAL A 125 -13.67 33.44 -3.10
CA VAL A 125 -13.29 33.97 -4.42
C VAL A 125 -13.30 35.50 -4.36
N VAL A 126 -12.38 36.15 -5.08
CA VAL A 126 -12.40 37.61 -5.22
C VAL A 126 -13.26 37.97 -6.43
N ILE A 127 -14.37 38.64 -6.20
CA ILE A 127 -15.29 39.15 -7.22
C ILE A 127 -15.31 40.68 -7.07
N ASP A 128 -15.00 41.41 -8.14
CA ASP A 128 -14.96 42.87 -8.15
C ASP A 128 -14.11 43.47 -7.01
N SER A 129 -12.92 42.90 -6.80
CA SER A 129 -11.97 43.26 -5.73
C SER A 129 -12.47 43.01 -4.29
N ASN A 130 -13.63 42.37 -4.11
CA ASN A 130 -14.19 42.03 -2.81
C ASN A 130 -14.11 40.50 -2.56
N PRO A 131 -13.61 40.06 -1.39
CA PRO A 131 -13.61 38.66 -1.02
C PRO A 131 -15.05 38.19 -0.76
N THR A 132 -15.55 37.30 -1.63
CA THR A 132 -16.90 36.74 -1.56
C THR A 132 -16.81 35.25 -1.24
N LEU A 133 -17.57 34.80 -0.24
CA LEU A 133 -17.62 33.41 0.18
C LEU A 133 -18.78 32.71 -0.56
N LEU A 134 -18.44 31.76 -1.43
CA LEU A 134 -19.41 30.93 -2.13
C LEU A 134 -19.81 29.74 -1.26
N THR A 135 -21.10 29.55 -1.08
CA THR A 135 -21.72 28.45 -0.31
C THR A 135 -22.60 27.54 -1.17
N GLU A 136 -23.06 28.02 -2.33
CA GLU A 136 -23.92 27.26 -3.23
C GLU A 136 -23.12 26.19 -4.01
N PRO A 137 -23.59 24.93 -4.08
CA PRO A 137 -22.85 23.84 -4.71
C PRO A 137 -22.49 24.06 -6.19
N SER A 138 -23.37 24.70 -6.96
CA SER A 138 -23.12 25.04 -8.37
C SER A 138 -21.94 26.00 -8.51
N ASP A 139 -21.92 27.02 -7.65
CA ASP A 139 -20.98 28.13 -7.72
C ASP A 139 -19.61 27.68 -7.22
N ILE A 140 -19.59 26.88 -6.15
CA ILE A 140 -18.39 26.19 -5.65
C ILE A 140 -17.78 25.33 -6.75
N LYS A 141 -18.59 24.51 -7.45
CA LYS A 141 -18.12 23.64 -8.53
C LYS A 141 -17.51 24.46 -9.67
N GLN A 142 -18.18 25.53 -10.09
CA GLN A 142 -17.68 26.37 -11.18
C GLN A 142 -16.40 27.11 -10.79
N ALA A 143 -16.33 27.64 -9.56
CA ALA A 143 -15.14 28.28 -9.02
C ALA A 143 -13.95 27.31 -8.93
N ALA A 144 -14.19 26.07 -8.48
CA ALA A 144 -13.16 25.04 -8.42
C ALA A 144 -12.64 24.67 -9.83
N ILE A 145 -13.54 24.45 -10.80
CA ILE A 145 -13.16 24.18 -12.20
C ILE A 145 -12.30 25.33 -12.73
N LYS A 146 -12.76 26.58 -12.55
CA LYS A 146 -12.03 27.77 -13.00
C LYS A 146 -10.64 27.84 -12.37
N HIS A 147 -10.54 27.64 -11.05
CA HIS A 147 -9.27 27.65 -10.33
C HIS A 147 -8.28 26.64 -10.91
N PHE A 148 -8.68 25.37 -11.07
CA PHE A 148 -7.78 24.33 -11.56
C PHE A 148 -7.42 24.47 -13.05
N GLN A 149 -8.29 25.10 -13.85
CA GLN A 149 -7.95 25.46 -15.23
C GLN A 149 -6.96 26.63 -15.30
N SER A 150 -7.04 27.60 -14.39
CA SER A 150 -6.17 28.78 -14.40
C SER A 150 -4.88 28.64 -13.57
N VAL A 151 -4.85 27.76 -12.57
CA VAL A 151 -3.68 27.63 -11.67
C VAL A 151 -2.44 27.13 -12.42
N ALA A 152 -2.66 26.33 -13.47
CA ALA A 152 -1.64 25.82 -14.37
C ALA A 152 -1.72 26.48 -15.75
N THR A 153 -2.01 27.79 -15.79
CA THR A 153 -1.98 28.51 -17.08
C THR A 153 -0.58 28.36 -17.70
N PRO A 154 -0.45 27.91 -18.96
CA PRO A 154 0.81 28.00 -19.67
C PRO A 154 1.32 29.44 -19.60
N PRO A 155 2.63 29.67 -19.44
CA PRO A 155 3.15 31.03 -19.38
C PRO A 155 2.66 31.80 -20.62
N LEU A 156 1.96 32.92 -20.39
CA LEU A 156 1.53 33.84 -21.45
C LEU A 156 2.72 34.43 -22.22
N ILE A 157 3.93 34.32 -21.64
CA ILE A 157 5.17 34.74 -22.23
C ILE A 157 5.76 33.54 -22.98
N GLN A 158 5.57 33.55 -24.29
CA GLN A 158 6.29 32.67 -25.19
C GLN A 158 7.64 33.32 -25.50
N TYR A 159 8.70 32.74 -24.95
CA TYR A 159 10.06 33.16 -25.23
C TYR A 159 10.48 32.59 -26.58
N SER A 160 10.95 33.45 -27.48
CA SER A 160 11.39 33.03 -28.81
C SER A 160 12.89 32.69 -28.83
N SER A 161 13.63 33.13 -27.81
CA SER A 161 15.06 32.93 -27.67
C SER A 161 15.47 32.76 -26.20
N ILE A 162 16.62 32.12 -25.96
CA ILE A 162 17.18 31.95 -24.61
C ILE A 162 17.49 33.30 -23.97
N ASP A 163 17.85 34.31 -24.77
CA ASP A 163 18.19 35.66 -24.29
C ASP A 163 17.01 36.39 -23.63
N GLU A 164 15.79 36.00 -23.97
CA GLU A 164 14.57 36.55 -23.34
C GLU A 164 14.24 35.89 -22.00
N PHE A 165 14.90 34.79 -21.65
CA PHE A 165 14.64 34.09 -20.40
C PHE A 165 15.06 34.92 -19.18
N PRO A 166 14.42 34.72 -18.02
CA PRO A 166 14.94 35.23 -16.75
C PRO A 166 16.37 34.74 -16.49
N PRO A 167 17.23 35.51 -15.80
CA PRO A 167 18.66 35.19 -15.64
C PRO A 167 18.96 33.79 -15.07
N ARG A 168 18.07 33.27 -14.21
CA ARG A 168 18.16 31.90 -13.69
C ARG A 168 18.08 30.85 -14.80
N TRP A 169 17.17 31.03 -15.73
CA TRP A 169 16.93 30.09 -16.83
C TRP A 169 17.92 30.28 -17.98
N GLN A 170 18.34 31.51 -18.27
CA GLN A 170 19.47 31.75 -19.18
C GLN A 170 20.68 30.92 -18.79
N ARG A 171 21.09 30.98 -17.52
CA ARG A 171 22.22 30.19 -17.01
C ARG A 171 21.99 28.69 -17.11
N ALA A 172 20.77 28.22 -16.84
CA ALA A 172 20.45 26.79 -16.86
C ALA A 172 20.43 26.20 -18.27
N TYR A 173 20.04 26.99 -19.27
CA TYR A 173 19.92 26.58 -20.67
C TYR A 173 21.09 27.02 -21.56
N THR A 174 22.08 27.74 -21.01
CA THR A 174 23.32 28.05 -21.74
C THR A 174 24.05 26.74 -22.07
N PRO A 175 24.47 26.52 -23.33
CA PRO A 175 25.23 25.33 -23.70
C PRO A 175 26.49 25.17 -22.85
N ILE A 176 26.77 23.93 -22.46
CA ILE A 176 27.98 23.59 -21.70
C ILE A 176 29.15 23.58 -22.68
N SER A 177 30.20 24.38 -22.40
CA SER A 177 31.35 24.58 -23.30
C SER A 177 32.10 23.30 -23.65
N ASP A 178 32.08 22.32 -22.75
CA ASP A 178 32.85 21.08 -22.86
C ASP A 178 32.12 20.02 -23.71
N ILE A 179 30.87 20.30 -24.12
CA ILE A 179 30.06 19.41 -24.94
C ILE A 179 30.13 19.89 -26.38
N ASP A 180 30.50 18.98 -27.29
CA ASP A 180 30.49 19.27 -28.72
C ASP A 180 29.06 19.59 -29.19
N SER A 181 28.90 20.75 -29.83
CA SER A 181 27.62 21.21 -30.36
C SER A 181 27.06 20.29 -31.45
N SER A 182 27.91 19.48 -32.10
CA SER A 182 27.49 18.53 -33.13
C SER A 182 26.51 17.47 -32.63
N LEU A 183 26.54 17.14 -31.33
CA LEU A 183 25.60 16.21 -30.69
C LEU A 183 24.15 16.68 -30.78
N TYR A 184 23.91 18.00 -30.82
CA TYR A 184 22.57 18.54 -30.90
C TYR A 184 22.01 18.53 -32.33
N ASN A 185 22.85 18.36 -33.36
CA ASN A 185 22.40 18.41 -34.76
C ASN A 185 21.32 17.38 -35.07
N SER A 186 21.46 16.16 -34.54
CA SER A 186 20.47 15.10 -34.73
C SER A 186 19.22 15.27 -33.87
N VAL A 187 19.30 15.93 -32.72
CA VAL A 187 18.18 16.10 -31.80
C VAL A 187 17.35 17.34 -32.17
N MET A 188 18.01 18.36 -32.70
CA MET A 188 17.42 19.63 -33.13
C MET A 188 17.06 19.64 -34.62
N SER A 189 17.36 18.57 -35.37
CA SER A 189 16.92 18.46 -36.76
C SER A 189 15.39 18.43 -36.81
N PRO A 190 14.76 19.18 -37.73
CA PRO A 190 13.33 19.15 -37.90
C PRO A 190 12.89 17.74 -38.30
N ILE A 191 11.78 17.28 -37.72
CA ILE A 191 11.20 15.97 -38.02
C ILE A 191 10.74 15.98 -39.49
N LEU A 192 11.09 14.93 -40.24
CA LEU A 192 10.72 14.79 -41.64
C LEU A 192 9.31 14.19 -41.80
N ASP A 193 8.65 14.49 -42.91
CA ASP A 193 7.33 13.96 -43.22
C ASP A 193 7.36 12.42 -43.34
N GLU A 194 8.44 11.85 -43.88
CA GLU A 194 8.60 10.40 -43.98
C GLU A 194 8.70 9.74 -42.59
N GLU A 195 9.40 10.37 -41.64
CA GLU A 195 9.50 9.88 -40.26
C GLU A 195 8.13 9.89 -39.57
N TRP A 196 7.34 10.94 -39.78
CA TRP A 196 5.95 11.01 -39.32
C TRP A 196 5.11 9.87 -39.88
N MET A 197 5.19 9.62 -41.19
CA MET A 197 4.42 8.57 -41.83
C MET A 197 4.80 7.17 -41.33
N ILE A 198 6.10 6.91 -41.15
CA ILE A 198 6.58 5.65 -40.58
C ILE A 198 6.04 5.44 -39.16
N ILE A 199 6.08 6.46 -38.30
CA ILE A 199 5.57 6.36 -36.93
C ILE A 199 4.05 6.12 -36.95
N LEU A 200 3.30 6.89 -37.75
CA LEU A 200 1.85 6.73 -37.88
C LEU A 200 1.46 5.31 -38.34
N GLN A 201 2.19 4.73 -39.28
CA GLN A 201 1.96 3.36 -39.78
C GLN A 201 2.38 2.28 -38.76
N SER A 202 3.40 2.55 -37.94
CA SER A 202 3.87 1.63 -36.90
C SER A 202 2.99 1.59 -35.65
N MET A 203 2.07 2.54 -35.49
CA MET A 203 1.26 2.65 -34.28
C MET A 203 0.27 1.48 -34.16
N PRO A 204 0.20 0.82 -32.98
CA PRO A 204 -0.73 -0.29 -32.76
C PRO A 204 -2.17 0.22 -32.73
N ASN A 205 -3.01 -0.42 -33.54
CA ASN A 205 -4.44 -0.15 -33.62
C ASN A 205 -5.17 -0.48 -32.30
N ASN A 206 -6.29 0.20 -32.07
CA ASN A 206 -7.19 -0.05 -30.94
C ASN A 206 -6.60 0.21 -29.54
N LYS A 207 -5.65 1.15 -29.42
CA LYS A 207 -5.23 1.63 -28.10
C LYS A 207 -6.35 2.41 -27.42
N ALA A 208 -6.38 2.31 -26.09
CA ALA A 208 -7.29 3.10 -25.27
C ALA A 208 -7.09 4.59 -25.56
N SER A 209 -8.20 5.30 -25.76
CA SER A 209 -8.16 6.72 -26.07
C SER A 209 -7.56 7.53 -24.92
N GLY A 210 -6.67 8.46 -25.23
CA GLY A 210 -6.11 9.40 -24.26
C GLY A 210 -7.16 10.41 -23.75
N PRO A 211 -6.78 11.29 -22.81
CA PRO A 211 -7.67 12.28 -22.18
C PRO A 211 -8.41 13.19 -23.17
N LEU A 212 -7.79 13.43 -24.34
CA LEU A 212 -8.35 14.22 -25.44
C LEU A 212 -9.34 13.46 -26.33
N LYS A 213 -9.66 12.20 -26.01
CA LYS A 213 -10.67 11.37 -26.69
C LYS A 213 -10.39 11.03 -28.17
N PHE A 214 -9.13 11.12 -28.61
CA PHE A 214 -8.74 10.67 -29.94
C PHE A 214 -8.62 9.14 -30.02
N LEU A 215 -9.43 8.52 -30.87
CA LEU A 215 -9.36 7.09 -31.18
C LEU A 215 -8.32 6.85 -32.28
N THR A 216 -7.35 5.98 -32.01
CA THR A 216 -6.39 5.53 -33.03
C THR A 216 -7.03 4.48 -33.93
N LYS A 217 -7.72 4.94 -34.98
CA LYS A 217 -8.08 4.14 -36.15
C LYS A 217 -7.15 4.56 -37.29
N CYS A 218 -5.99 3.95 -37.39
CA CYS A 218 -5.15 4.07 -38.57
C CYS A 218 -5.67 3.09 -39.61
N SER A 219 -6.74 3.47 -40.32
CA SER A 219 -7.10 2.82 -41.58
C SER A 219 -6.08 3.26 -42.62
N ASN A 220 -5.34 2.30 -43.19
CA ASN A 220 -4.36 2.49 -44.25
C ASN A 220 -4.88 3.49 -45.30
N ILE A 221 -4.24 4.66 -45.36
CA ILE A 221 -4.31 5.59 -46.49
C ILE A 221 -3.23 5.15 -47.48
#